data_AF-A0A2D4LW88-F1
#
_entry.id   AF-A0A2D4LW88-F1
#
_cell.length_a   1.000
_cell.length_b   1.000
_cell.length_c   1.000
_cell.angle_alpha   90.00
_cell.angle_beta   90.00
_cell.angle_gamma   90.00
#
_symmetry.space_group_name_H-M   'P 1'
#
loop_
_entity.id
_entity.type
_entity.pdbx_description
1 polymer ?
#
loop_
_entity_poly.entity_id
_entity_poly.type
_entity_poly.pdbx_seq_one_letter_code
_entity_poly.pdbx_strand_id
1 'polypeptide(L)'
;VNSKTLRLLLQSTVDANMNILRVWGGGLYEQDEFYEICDELGIMIWQDFMFACALYPTNQDYLDSVRAEITHQVKRLKYHPSIILWSGNNENEVALSTNWFSIPSAQMNLYFKDYVTLYVDNIRKIVFAEDQSRPFIASSPTNGLESIKEGWLARNPYDTHYGDTHYYNYLNDCWDWTLYPRARFASEYGFQSWSSFSTLVQVSVEEDWSYTSNFSLHRQHHAGGNDEMLQQAGLHFK
;
A
#
# COMPACT_ATOMS: atom_id res chain seq x y z
N VAL A 1 -17.54 1.26 -8.27
CA VAL A 1 -18.45 1.92 -7.28
C VAL A 1 -19.26 2.95 -8.03
N ASN A 2 -20.55 3.17 -7.72
CA ASN A 2 -21.32 4.21 -8.44
C ASN A 2 -20.87 5.63 -8.01
N SER A 3 -21.10 6.61 -8.87
CA SER A 3 -20.75 8.03 -8.68
C SER A 3 -21.14 8.59 -7.31
N LYS A 4 -22.38 8.33 -6.87
CA LYS A 4 -22.88 8.84 -5.59
C LYS A 4 -22.10 8.28 -4.40
N THR A 5 -21.82 6.98 -4.40
CA THR A 5 -21.03 6.35 -3.34
C THR A 5 -19.59 6.85 -3.37
N LEU A 6 -19.01 7.04 -4.57
CA LEU A 6 -17.64 7.54 -4.72
C LEU A 6 -17.48 8.94 -4.13
N ARG A 7 -18.36 9.88 -4.52
CA ARG A 7 -18.35 11.24 -3.98
C ARG A 7 -18.61 11.26 -2.48
N LEU A 8 -19.49 10.40 -1.96
CA LEU A 8 -19.72 10.28 -0.52
C LEU A 8 -18.46 9.85 0.24
N LEU A 9 -17.72 8.87 -0.28
CA LEU A 9 -16.47 8.41 0.32
C LEU A 9 -15.40 9.52 0.30
N LEU A 10 -15.20 10.18 -0.84
CA LEU A 10 -14.22 11.25 -0.96
C LEU A 10 -14.61 12.51 -0.16
N GLN A 11 -15.89 12.82 -0.04
CA GLN A 11 -16.35 13.86 0.88
C GLN A 11 -16.06 13.48 2.34
N SER A 12 -16.24 12.21 2.71
CA SER A 12 -15.89 11.74 4.07
C SER A 12 -14.40 11.90 4.37
N THR A 13 -13.53 11.75 3.37
CA THR A 13 -12.10 12.06 3.46
C THR A 13 -11.86 13.54 3.77
N VAL A 14 -12.55 14.45 3.07
CA VAL A 14 -12.48 15.90 3.32
C VAL A 14 -13.00 16.25 4.71
N ASP A 15 -14.13 15.68 5.11
CA ASP A 15 -14.76 15.94 6.42
C ASP A 15 -13.88 15.44 7.58
N ALA A 16 -13.02 14.46 7.32
CA ALA A 16 -11.99 13.98 8.25
C ALA A 16 -10.70 14.83 8.25
N ASN A 17 -10.67 15.95 7.50
CA ASN A 17 -9.51 16.83 7.30
C ASN A 17 -8.28 16.14 6.67
N MET A 18 -8.50 15.07 5.91
CA MET A 18 -7.42 14.43 5.15
C MET A 18 -7.14 15.23 3.87
N ASN A 19 -5.88 15.25 3.44
CA ASN A 19 -5.45 15.91 2.21
C ASN A 19 -4.66 15.00 1.26
N ILE A 20 -4.34 13.77 1.66
CA ILE A 20 -3.68 12.76 0.82
C ILE A 20 -4.43 11.43 0.96
N LEU A 21 -4.66 10.75 -0.15
CA LEU A 21 -4.96 9.32 -0.20
C LEU A 21 -3.85 8.59 -0.96
N ARG A 22 -3.56 7.35 -0.53
CA ARG A 22 -2.70 6.43 -1.28
C ARG A 22 -3.57 5.40 -1.97
N VAL A 23 -3.53 5.36 -3.30
CA VAL A 23 -4.14 4.29 -4.09
C VAL A 23 -3.18 3.10 -4.05
N TRP A 24 -3.44 2.19 -3.11
CA TRP A 24 -2.57 1.06 -2.77
C TRP A 24 -2.44 0.04 -3.91
N GLY A 25 -1.22 -0.44 -4.15
CA GLY A 25 -0.85 -1.24 -5.32
C GLY A 25 -1.42 -2.65 -5.44
N GLY A 26 -2.16 -3.18 -4.46
CA GLY A 26 -2.90 -4.44 -4.65
C GLY A 26 -4.39 -4.23 -4.89
N GLY A 27 -4.81 -2.98 -5.07
CA GLY A 27 -6.15 -2.60 -5.50
C GLY A 27 -6.26 -2.57 -7.03
N LEU A 28 -6.76 -1.45 -7.54
CA LEU A 28 -6.91 -1.18 -8.97
C LEU A 28 -6.52 0.27 -9.27
N TYR A 29 -6.13 0.57 -10.51
CA TYR A 29 -6.16 1.95 -10.96
C TYR A 29 -7.61 2.40 -10.98
N GLU A 30 -7.93 3.40 -10.17
CA GLU A 30 -9.32 3.85 -10.01
C GLU A 30 -9.98 4.33 -11.31
N GLN A 31 -11.30 4.42 -11.27
CA GLN A 31 -12.11 4.99 -12.35
C GLN A 31 -11.84 6.49 -12.51
N ASP A 32 -12.05 7.06 -13.71
CA ASP A 32 -11.74 8.47 -14.02
C ASP A 32 -12.37 9.45 -13.02
N GLU A 33 -13.64 9.23 -12.67
CA GLU A 33 -14.40 10.06 -11.73
C GLU A 33 -13.74 10.16 -10.34
N PHE A 34 -12.96 9.15 -9.91
CA PHE A 34 -12.23 9.22 -8.64
C PHE A 34 -11.20 10.34 -8.67
N TYR A 35 -10.37 10.39 -9.72
CA TYR A 35 -9.32 11.39 -9.84
C TYR A 35 -9.90 12.77 -10.12
N GLU A 36 -10.97 12.86 -10.91
CA GLU A 36 -11.71 14.12 -11.14
C GLU A 36 -12.23 14.70 -9.82
N ILE A 37 -12.87 13.89 -8.96
CA ILE A 37 -13.35 14.36 -7.65
C ILE A 37 -12.17 14.72 -6.73
N CYS A 38 -11.07 13.96 -6.75
CA CYS A 38 -9.88 14.30 -5.97
C CYS A 38 -9.26 15.63 -6.41
N ASP A 39 -9.21 15.92 -7.72
CA ASP A 39 -8.79 17.21 -8.24
C ASP A 39 -9.69 18.34 -7.76
N GLU A 40 -11.01 18.16 -7.81
CA GLU A 40 -12.00 19.15 -7.37
C GLU A 40 -11.95 19.42 -5.86
N LEU A 41 -11.80 18.37 -5.05
CA LEU A 41 -11.80 18.45 -3.59
C LEU A 41 -10.42 18.80 -3.01
N GLY A 42 -9.37 18.83 -3.84
CA GLY A 42 -8.01 19.09 -3.39
C GLY A 42 -7.39 17.95 -2.58
N ILE A 43 -7.74 16.71 -2.91
CA ILE A 43 -7.18 15.50 -2.29
C ILE A 43 -5.98 15.06 -3.14
N MET A 44 -4.79 15.11 -2.58
CA MET A 44 -3.58 14.62 -3.23
C MET A 44 -3.56 13.08 -3.29
N ILE A 45 -2.97 12.52 -4.33
CA ILE A 45 -2.88 11.08 -4.58
C ILE A 45 -1.43 10.63 -4.66
N TRP A 46 -1.07 9.73 -3.76
CA TRP A 46 0.09 8.84 -3.93
C TRP A 46 -0.38 7.64 -4.75
N GLN A 47 0.09 7.52 -5.99
CA GLN A 47 -0.36 6.48 -6.91
C GLN A 47 0.67 5.35 -6.99
N ASP A 48 0.36 4.21 -6.38
CA ASP A 48 1.10 2.98 -6.68
C ASP A 48 0.72 2.45 -8.07
N PHE A 49 1.63 1.72 -8.71
CA PHE A 49 1.28 0.76 -9.76
C PHE A 49 0.79 -0.55 -9.13
N MET A 50 0.04 -1.35 -9.89
CA MET A 50 -0.73 -2.48 -9.36
C MET A 50 0.10 -3.74 -9.08
N PHE A 51 1.14 -3.57 -8.26
CA PHE A 51 2.05 -4.60 -7.76
C PHE A 51 2.17 -4.49 -6.23
N ALA A 52 1.94 -5.59 -5.50
CA ALA A 52 1.94 -5.57 -4.03
C ALA A 52 2.30 -6.90 -3.39
N CYS A 53 3.18 -6.86 -2.39
CA CYS A 53 3.54 -7.97 -1.50
C CYS A 53 3.88 -9.29 -2.22
N ALA A 54 4.51 -9.21 -3.40
CA ALA A 54 4.77 -10.36 -4.26
C ALA A 54 5.98 -10.16 -5.18
N LEU A 55 6.55 -11.29 -5.61
CA LEU A 55 7.55 -11.31 -6.69
C LEU A 55 6.83 -11.58 -8.02
N TYR A 56 7.21 -10.84 -9.05
CA TYR A 56 6.56 -10.90 -10.36
C TYR A 56 7.54 -11.42 -11.42
N PRO A 57 7.05 -12.18 -12.41
CA PRO A 57 7.90 -12.75 -13.45
C PRO A 57 8.38 -11.65 -14.43
N THR A 58 9.47 -11.93 -15.12
CA THR A 58 10.09 -11.01 -16.12
C THR A 58 10.20 -11.64 -17.51
N ASN A 59 9.43 -12.71 -17.77
CA ASN A 59 9.32 -13.23 -19.13
C ASN A 59 8.72 -12.17 -20.07
N GLN A 60 9.06 -12.29 -21.35
CA GLN A 60 8.78 -11.24 -22.34
C GLN A 60 7.27 -10.94 -22.47
N ASP A 61 6.41 -11.98 -22.50
CA ASP A 61 4.97 -11.81 -22.61
C ASP A 61 4.39 -11.03 -21.42
N TYR A 62 4.86 -11.34 -20.21
CA TYR A 62 4.46 -10.61 -19.01
C TYR A 62 4.92 -9.14 -19.06
N LEU A 63 6.18 -8.90 -19.41
CA LEU A 63 6.71 -7.53 -19.52
C LEU A 63 6.00 -6.72 -20.62
N ASP A 64 5.61 -7.34 -21.73
CA ASP A 64 4.85 -6.66 -22.78
C ASP A 64 3.46 -6.25 -22.31
N SER A 65 2.78 -7.11 -21.53
CA SER A 65 1.53 -6.75 -20.87
C SER A 65 1.71 -5.59 -19.89
N VAL A 66 2.75 -5.64 -19.04
CA VAL A 66 3.06 -4.56 -18.09
C VAL A 66 3.37 -3.26 -18.85
N ARG A 67 4.20 -3.29 -19.89
CA ARG A 67 4.52 -2.09 -20.68
C ARG A 67 3.27 -1.44 -21.27
N ALA A 68 2.33 -2.23 -21.78
CA ALA A 68 1.06 -1.74 -22.30
C ALA A 68 0.20 -1.10 -21.19
N GLU A 69 0.07 -1.77 -20.05
CA GLU A 69 -0.66 -1.27 -18.88
C GLU A 69 -0.10 0.06 -18.37
N ILE A 70 1.20 0.11 -18.08
CA ILE A 70 1.85 1.28 -17.49
C ILE A 70 1.79 2.47 -18.45
N THR A 71 2.05 2.24 -19.74
CA THR A 71 1.95 3.30 -20.75
C THR A 71 0.53 3.85 -20.82
N HIS A 72 -0.48 2.98 -20.79
CA HIS A 72 -1.88 3.40 -20.80
C HIS A 72 -2.22 4.22 -19.55
N GLN A 73 -1.90 3.71 -18.36
CA GLN A 73 -2.28 4.34 -17.10
C GLN A 73 -1.57 5.66 -16.87
N VAL A 74 -0.26 5.76 -17.14
CA VAL A 74 0.46 7.04 -17.01
C VAL A 74 -0.13 8.08 -17.96
N LYS A 75 -0.43 7.72 -19.22
CA LYS A 75 -1.08 8.65 -20.17
C LYS A 75 -2.47 9.08 -19.71
N ARG A 76 -3.26 8.14 -19.17
CA ARG A 76 -4.61 8.39 -18.67
C ARG A 76 -4.60 9.28 -17.43
N LEU A 77 -3.57 9.20 -16.59
CA LEU A 77 -3.62 9.78 -15.24
C LEU A 77 -2.72 11.01 -15.05
N LYS A 78 -1.68 11.21 -15.88
CA LYS A 78 -0.68 12.27 -15.67
C LYS A 78 -1.20 13.71 -15.72
N TYR A 79 -2.42 13.96 -16.23
CA TYR A 79 -2.99 15.31 -16.26
C TYR A 79 -3.74 15.68 -14.97
N HIS A 80 -4.01 14.72 -14.07
CA HIS A 80 -4.66 14.98 -12.79
C HIS A 80 -3.68 15.67 -11.82
N PRO A 81 -3.91 16.93 -11.41
CA PRO A 81 -3.07 17.63 -10.44
C PRO A 81 -3.09 16.97 -9.06
N SER A 82 -4.13 16.19 -8.73
CA SER A 82 -4.20 15.43 -7.49
C SER A 82 -3.02 14.47 -7.34
N ILE A 83 -2.58 13.80 -8.41
CA ILE A 83 -1.44 12.87 -8.32
C ILE A 83 -0.17 13.65 -8.03
N ILE A 84 0.50 13.33 -6.92
CA ILE A 84 1.73 14.01 -6.48
C ILE A 84 2.98 13.13 -6.59
N LEU A 85 2.81 11.81 -6.73
CA LEU A 85 3.89 10.82 -6.72
C LEU A 85 3.47 9.54 -7.44
N TRP A 86 4.38 8.98 -8.22
CA TRP A 86 4.28 7.63 -8.76
C TRP A 86 5.11 6.66 -7.90
N SER A 87 4.54 5.51 -7.55
CA SER A 87 5.19 4.49 -6.72
C SER A 87 5.15 3.14 -7.42
N GLY A 88 6.30 2.48 -7.56
CA GLY A 88 6.45 1.28 -8.38
C GLY A 88 5.67 0.06 -7.86
N ASN A 89 5.56 -0.10 -6.55
CA ASN A 89 4.87 -1.22 -5.90
C ASN A 89 4.67 -0.97 -4.39
N ASN A 90 3.88 -1.84 -3.77
CA ASN A 90 3.79 -1.99 -2.33
C ASN A 90 4.73 -3.11 -1.82
N GLU A 91 5.62 -2.76 -0.89
CA GLU A 91 6.46 -3.63 -0.04
C GLU A 91 7.41 -4.60 -0.73
N ASN A 92 7.55 -4.59 -2.06
CA ASN A 92 8.40 -5.58 -2.73
C ASN A 92 9.90 -5.32 -2.51
N GLU A 93 10.32 -4.08 -2.24
CA GLU A 93 11.70 -3.77 -1.82
C GLU A 93 11.99 -4.44 -0.46
N VAL A 94 11.09 -4.28 0.51
CA VAL A 94 11.19 -4.91 1.84
C VAL A 94 11.16 -6.43 1.71
N ALA A 95 10.21 -6.97 0.95
CA ALA A 95 10.00 -8.40 0.83
C ALA A 95 11.25 -9.10 0.28
N LEU A 96 11.95 -8.46 -0.66
CA LEU A 96 13.20 -8.96 -1.20
C LEU A 96 14.38 -8.73 -0.23
N SER A 97 14.51 -7.52 0.34
CA SER A 97 15.61 -7.15 1.24
C SER A 97 15.65 -8.01 2.52
N THR A 98 14.48 -8.32 3.07
CA THR A 98 14.30 -9.13 4.28
C THR A 98 13.92 -10.59 4.00
N ASN A 99 13.84 -10.97 2.73
CA ASN A 99 13.56 -12.33 2.26
C ASN A 99 12.28 -12.97 2.81
N TRP A 100 11.14 -12.27 2.73
CA TRP A 100 9.83 -12.75 3.20
C TRP A 100 9.46 -14.12 2.64
N PHE A 101 9.83 -14.38 1.38
CA PHE A 101 9.47 -15.60 0.66
C PHE A 101 10.47 -16.76 0.86
N SER A 102 11.43 -16.63 1.79
CA SER A 102 12.44 -17.67 2.06
C SER A 102 13.18 -18.15 0.80
N ILE A 103 13.52 -17.20 -0.08
CA ILE A 103 14.23 -17.43 -1.34
C ILE A 103 15.59 -18.08 -1.03
N PRO A 104 15.97 -19.18 -1.69
CA PRO A 104 17.31 -19.76 -1.56
C PRO A 104 18.39 -18.76 -1.99
N SER A 105 19.48 -18.64 -1.23
CA SER A 105 20.54 -17.64 -1.50
C SER A 105 21.11 -17.72 -2.92
N ALA A 106 21.17 -18.92 -3.52
CA ALA A 106 21.63 -19.13 -4.90
C ALA A 106 20.73 -18.47 -5.95
N GLN A 107 19.46 -18.19 -5.62
CA GLN A 107 18.48 -17.56 -6.50
C GLN A 107 18.26 -16.07 -6.18
N MET A 108 18.77 -15.55 -5.06
CA MET A 108 18.53 -14.17 -4.64
C MET A 108 18.93 -13.14 -5.71
N ASN A 109 20.05 -13.38 -6.39
CA ASN A 109 20.50 -12.52 -7.49
C ASN A 109 19.58 -12.55 -8.72
N LEU A 110 18.83 -13.63 -8.95
CA LEU A 110 17.82 -13.68 -10.01
C LEU A 110 16.66 -12.74 -9.66
N TYR A 111 16.07 -12.88 -8.47
CA TYR A 111 14.94 -12.06 -8.05
C TYR A 111 15.29 -10.58 -7.90
N PHE A 112 16.53 -10.26 -7.50
CA PHE A 112 17.04 -8.89 -7.53
C PHE A 112 17.07 -8.32 -8.95
N LYS A 113 17.57 -9.08 -9.93
CA LYS A 113 17.55 -8.66 -11.34
C LYS A 113 16.13 -8.52 -11.87
N ASP A 114 15.23 -9.40 -11.46
CA ASP A 114 13.82 -9.34 -11.86
C ASP A 114 13.14 -8.09 -11.31
N TYR A 115 13.38 -7.76 -10.04
CA TYR A 115 12.92 -6.52 -9.41
C TYR A 115 13.40 -5.28 -10.18
N VAL A 116 14.70 -5.18 -10.47
CA VAL A 116 15.26 -4.05 -11.24
C VAL A 116 14.67 -4.00 -12.65
N THR A 117 14.58 -5.15 -13.32
CA THR A 117 14.03 -5.25 -14.69
C THR A 117 12.60 -4.71 -14.74
N LEU A 118 11.75 -5.11 -13.78
CA LEU A 118 10.35 -4.70 -13.76
C LEU A 118 10.19 -3.22 -13.37
N TYR A 119 10.69 -2.83 -12.20
CA TYR A 119 10.36 -1.52 -11.63
C TYR A 119 11.23 -0.39 -12.20
N VAL A 120 12.46 -0.68 -12.61
CA VAL A 120 13.43 0.33 -13.07
C VAL A 120 13.49 0.35 -14.60
N ASP A 121 13.81 -0.78 -15.22
CA ASP A 121 14.08 -0.84 -16.66
C ASP A 121 12.79 -0.75 -17.51
N ASN A 122 11.63 -1.07 -16.91
CA ASN A 122 10.32 -0.95 -17.55
C ASN A 122 9.47 0.18 -16.93
N ILE A 123 8.97 0.01 -15.70
CA ILE A 123 7.98 0.94 -15.11
C ILE A 123 8.53 2.36 -15.01
N ARG A 124 9.63 2.57 -14.27
CA ARG A 124 10.27 3.88 -14.11
C ARG A 124 10.66 4.51 -15.45
N LYS A 125 11.18 3.71 -16.37
CA LYS A 125 11.57 4.17 -17.72
C LYS A 125 10.38 4.71 -18.51
N ILE A 126 9.23 4.03 -18.45
CA ILE A 126 7.99 4.49 -19.11
C ILE A 126 7.46 5.75 -18.41
N VAL A 127 7.42 5.77 -17.08
CA VAL A 127 6.97 6.94 -16.31
C VAL A 127 7.75 8.17 -16.73
N PHE A 128 9.09 8.14 -16.71
CA PHE A 128 9.89 9.32 -17.09
C PHE A 128 9.88 9.67 -18.58
N ALA A 129 9.50 8.73 -19.45
CA ALA A 129 9.27 9.05 -20.86
C ALA A 129 7.96 9.85 -21.05
N GLU A 130 6.96 9.64 -20.18
CA GLU A 130 5.63 10.22 -20.31
C GLU A 130 5.37 11.41 -19.37
N ASP A 131 5.95 11.40 -18.17
CA ASP A 131 5.76 12.38 -17.11
C ASP A 131 7.07 12.60 -16.32
N GLN A 132 7.63 13.81 -16.44
CA GLN A 132 8.79 14.26 -15.67
C GLN A 132 8.43 15.33 -14.64
N SER A 133 7.14 15.64 -14.48
CA SER A 133 6.66 16.67 -13.57
C SER A 133 6.54 16.19 -12.12
N ARG A 134 6.50 14.87 -11.91
CA ARG A 134 6.30 14.23 -10.60
C ARG A 134 7.48 13.33 -10.23
N PRO A 135 7.77 13.17 -8.93
CA PRO A 135 8.72 12.17 -8.47
C PRO A 135 8.23 10.74 -8.76
N PHE A 136 9.19 9.81 -8.78
CA PHE A 136 8.96 8.38 -8.83
C PHE A 136 9.80 7.69 -7.75
N ILE A 137 9.17 6.78 -6.99
CA ILE A 137 9.85 5.84 -6.08
C ILE A 137 9.61 4.40 -6.54
N ALA A 138 10.59 3.52 -6.32
CA ALA A 138 10.51 2.14 -6.82
C ALA A 138 9.58 1.25 -5.98
N SER A 139 9.44 1.51 -4.68
CA SER A 139 8.61 0.78 -3.73
C SER A 139 8.17 1.70 -2.59
N SER A 140 7.20 1.25 -1.80
CA SER A 140 6.77 1.81 -0.52
C SER A 140 6.71 0.65 0.50
N PRO A 141 7.47 0.67 1.61
CA PRO A 141 8.40 1.72 2.01
C PRO A 141 9.73 1.65 1.24
N THR A 142 10.44 2.76 1.19
CA THR A 142 11.76 2.85 0.55
C THR A 142 12.65 3.88 1.24
N ASN A 143 13.97 3.83 1.01
CA ASN A 143 14.89 4.89 1.41
C ASN A 143 15.05 5.97 0.31
N GLY A 144 14.28 5.89 -0.77
CA GLY A 144 14.26 6.88 -1.85
C GLY A 144 15.61 6.95 -2.56
N LEU A 145 16.25 8.13 -2.57
CA LEU A 145 17.57 8.31 -3.22
C LEU A 145 18.65 7.38 -2.65
N GLU A 146 18.55 6.98 -1.39
CA GLU A 146 19.53 6.04 -0.80
C GLU A 146 19.33 4.63 -1.36
N SER A 147 18.08 4.16 -1.52
CA SER A 147 17.79 2.91 -2.23
C SER A 147 18.38 2.92 -3.64
N ILE A 148 18.34 4.05 -4.36
CA ILE A 148 18.98 4.17 -5.68
C ILE A 148 20.50 3.97 -5.60
N LYS A 149 21.18 4.59 -4.62
CA LYS A 149 22.63 4.43 -4.44
C LYS A 149 23.02 2.99 -4.09
N GLU A 150 22.13 2.28 -3.40
CA GLU A 150 22.29 0.87 -3.04
C GLU A 150 21.89 -0.09 -4.18
N GLY A 151 21.53 0.42 -5.36
CA GLY A 151 21.17 -0.39 -6.51
C GLY A 151 19.71 -0.82 -6.54
N TRP A 152 18.81 0.03 -6.03
CA TRP A 152 17.34 -0.12 -5.96
C TRP A 152 16.80 -1.07 -4.90
N LEU A 153 17.68 -1.66 -4.10
CA LEU A 153 17.32 -2.53 -2.98
C LEU A 153 18.14 -2.09 -1.77
N ALA A 154 17.54 -1.27 -0.89
CA ALA A 154 18.22 -0.85 0.33
C ALA A 154 18.49 -2.05 1.25
N ARG A 155 19.64 -2.02 1.95
CA ARG A 155 19.97 -3.01 2.99
C ARG A 155 18.97 -3.02 4.14
N ASN A 156 18.38 -1.87 4.43
CA ASN A 156 17.29 -1.73 5.39
C ASN A 156 16.28 -0.69 4.86
N PRO A 157 15.22 -1.12 4.15
CA PRO A 157 14.18 -0.22 3.67
C PRO A 157 13.29 0.37 4.78
N TYR A 158 13.45 -0.09 6.02
CA TYR A 158 12.82 0.49 7.21
C TYR A 158 13.71 1.49 7.96
N ASP A 159 14.79 1.99 7.33
CA ASP A 159 15.67 2.97 7.97
C ASP A 159 14.95 4.32 8.11
N THR A 160 14.59 4.65 9.36
CA THR A 160 13.90 5.88 9.74
C THR A 160 14.60 7.19 9.35
N HIS A 161 15.88 7.15 8.96
CA HIS A 161 16.61 8.33 8.53
C HIS A 161 16.28 8.76 7.08
N TYR A 162 15.68 7.88 6.27
CA TYR A 162 15.40 8.09 4.86
C TYR A 162 13.92 7.84 4.52
N GLY A 163 13.54 8.21 3.29
CA GLY A 163 12.25 7.95 2.64
C GLY A 163 11.02 7.84 3.54
N ASP A 164 10.35 6.69 3.49
CA ASP A 164 9.10 6.42 4.19
C ASP A 164 9.11 5.05 4.87
N THR A 165 8.19 4.82 5.81
CA THR A 165 8.09 3.57 6.57
C THR A 165 6.65 3.10 6.74
N HIS A 166 6.47 1.78 6.73
CA HIS A 166 5.27 1.12 7.24
C HIS A 166 5.52 0.64 8.67
N TYR A 167 4.57 0.82 9.59
CA TYR A 167 4.73 0.37 10.97
C TYR A 167 3.45 -0.24 11.54
N TYR A 168 3.56 -1.50 11.97
CA TYR A 168 2.49 -2.25 12.61
C TYR A 168 3.03 -2.92 13.87
N ASN A 169 2.33 -2.74 14.99
CA ASN A 169 2.65 -3.38 16.27
C ASN A 169 1.37 -3.69 17.04
N TYR A 170 1.09 -4.98 17.20
CA TYR A 170 -0.12 -5.46 17.86
C TYR A 170 0.12 -5.97 19.29
N LEU A 171 1.39 -6.10 19.69
CA LEU A 171 1.78 -6.73 20.97
C LEU A 171 2.04 -5.72 22.08
N ASN A 172 2.72 -4.62 21.75
CA ASN A 172 3.07 -3.62 22.76
C ASN A 172 1.95 -2.60 22.97
N ASP A 173 1.97 -1.93 24.12
CA ASP A 173 0.99 -0.90 24.45
C ASP A 173 0.98 0.25 23.43
N CYS A 174 -0.14 0.42 22.72
CA CYS A 174 -0.32 1.51 21.75
C CYS A 174 -0.33 2.92 22.38
N TRP A 175 -0.48 3.06 23.70
CA TRP A 175 -0.33 4.34 24.39
C TRP A 175 1.13 4.71 24.65
N ASP A 176 2.06 3.75 24.58
CA ASP A 176 3.49 4.02 24.66
C ASP A 176 4.03 4.54 23.32
N TRP A 177 3.96 5.86 23.16
CA TRP A 177 4.40 6.54 21.95
C TRP A 177 5.89 6.38 21.65
N THR A 178 6.70 5.94 22.62
CA THR A 178 8.16 5.75 22.43
C THR A 178 8.49 4.58 21.50
N LEU A 179 7.52 3.69 21.28
CA LEU A 179 7.63 2.54 20.39
C LEU A 179 7.50 2.90 18.90
N TYR A 180 6.86 4.03 18.59
CA TYR A 180 6.65 4.45 17.21
C TYR A 180 7.94 5.03 16.61
N PRO A 181 8.31 4.61 15.38
CA PRO A 181 9.50 5.10 14.73
C PRO A 181 9.36 6.59 14.42
N ARG A 182 10.40 7.36 14.75
CA ARG A 182 10.54 8.76 14.31
C ARG A 182 11.05 8.80 12.87
N ALA A 183 10.26 8.28 11.94
CA ALA A 183 10.56 8.24 10.51
C ALA A 183 10.41 9.60 9.84
N ARG A 184 10.88 9.72 8.59
CA ARG A 184 10.69 10.93 7.78
C ARG A 184 9.26 11.07 7.26
N PHE A 185 8.62 9.96 6.90
CA PHE A 185 7.23 9.88 6.49
C PHE A 185 6.65 8.51 6.86
N ALA A 186 5.44 8.48 7.44
CA ALA A 186 4.73 7.24 7.74
C ALA A 186 3.63 7.03 6.69
N SER A 187 3.91 6.20 5.69
CA SER A 187 3.00 5.90 4.56
C SER A 187 2.00 4.81 4.90
N GLU A 188 2.29 3.97 5.89
CA GLU A 188 1.33 3.02 6.48
C GLU A 188 1.53 2.86 7.99
N TYR A 189 0.41 2.78 8.70
CA TYR A 189 0.31 2.33 10.08
C TYR A 189 -1.17 2.06 10.39
N GLY A 190 -1.47 1.14 11.30
CA GLY A 190 -2.86 0.85 11.63
C GLY A 190 -3.07 -0.15 12.76
N PHE A 191 -4.29 -0.13 13.27
CA PHE A 191 -4.83 -1.12 14.22
C PHE A 191 -6.15 -1.66 13.66
N GLN A 192 -6.45 -2.93 13.94
CA GLN A 192 -7.67 -3.56 13.48
C GLN A 192 -8.86 -3.21 14.39
N SER A 193 -10.06 -3.18 13.82
CA SER A 193 -11.33 -3.12 14.55
C SER A 193 -12.42 -3.88 13.79
N TRP A 194 -13.49 -4.25 14.49
CA TRP A 194 -14.70 -4.77 13.86
C TRP A 194 -15.58 -3.64 13.32
N SER A 195 -16.20 -3.89 12.17
CA SER A 195 -17.27 -3.00 11.67
C SER A 195 -18.47 -3.00 12.64
N SER A 196 -19.32 -1.97 12.54
CA SER A 196 -20.52 -1.87 13.39
C SER A 196 -21.46 -3.06 13.22
N PHE A 197 -22.22 -3.38 14.26
CA PHE A 197 -23.25 -4.42 14.20
C PHE A 197 -24.28 -4.18 13.08
N SER A 198 -24.61 -2.92 12.79
CA SER A 198 -25.51 -2.55 11.69
C SER A 198 -24.97 -2.97 10.31
N THR A 199 -23.66 -3.09 10.14
CA THR A 199 -23.04 -3.61 8.92
C THR A 199 -23.10 -5.14 8.90
N LEU A 200 -22.81 -5.78 10.04
CA LEU A 200 -22.75 -7.23 10.16
C LEU A 200 -24.12 -7.91 9.98
N VAL A 201 -25.20 -7.30 10.49
CA VAL A 201 -26.56 -7.87 10.41
C VAL A 201 -27.06 -8.02 8.96
N GLN A 202 -26.50 -7.26 8.01
CA GLN A 202 -26.88 -7.37 6.60
C GLN A 202 -26.39 -8.67 5.95
N VAL A 203 -25.43 -9.36 6.58
CA VAL A 203 -24.70 -10.49 6.01
C VAL A 203 -24.49 -11.64 7.00
N SER A 204 -25.25 -11.68 8.10
CA SER A 204 -25.16 -12.70 9.15
C SER A 204 -26.51 -12.98 9.78
N VAL A 205 -26.63 -14.09 10.51
CA VAL A 205 -27.83 -14.49 11.28
C VAL A 205 -27.56 -14.44 12.79
N GLU A 206 -28.60 -14.55 13.62
CA GLU A 206 -28.48 -14.40 15.08
C GLU A 206 -27.42 -15.31 15.73
N GLU A 207 -27.29 -16.54 15.23
CA GLU A 207 -26.29 -17.53 15.69
C GLU A 207 -24.84 -17.10 15.41
N ASP A 208 -24.62 -16.20 14.46
CA ASP A 208 -23.30 -15.69 14.09
C ASP A 208 -22.81 -14.58 15.03
N TRP A 209 -23.69 -13.97 15.83
CA TRP A 209 -23.43 -12.72 16.57
C TRP A 209 -22.65 -12.95 17.88
N SER A 210 -21.53 -13.62 17.76
CA SER A 210 -20.50 -13.77 18.78
C SER A 210 -19.13 -13.50 18.18
N TYR A 211 -18.24 -12.91 18.98
CA TYR A 211 -16.87 -12.57 18.58
C TYR A 211 -16.06 -13.80 18.13
N THR A 212 -16.42 -14.98 18.65
CA THR A 212 -15.76 -16.27 18.38
C THR A 212 -16.61 -17.23 17.57
N SER A 213 -17.70 -16.77 16.94
CA SER A 213 -18.51 -17.61 16.06
C SER A 213 -17.72 -18.07 14.83
N ASN A 214 -18.16 -19.16 14.21
CA ASN A 214 -17.57 -19.64 12.96
C ASN A 214 -17.63 -18.56 11.87
N PHE A 215 -18.71 -17.77 11.81
CA PHE A 215 -18.82 -16.63 10.91
C PHE A 215 -17.77 -15.57 11.19
N SER A 216 -17.62 -15.15 12.45
CA SER A 216 -16.68 -14.09 12.82
C SER A 216 -15.23 -14.52 12.57
N LEU A 217 -14.88 -15.77 12.91
CA LEU A 217 -13.57 -16.35 12.63
C LEU A 217 -13.31 -16.49 11.13
N HIS A 218 -14.33 -16.85 10.34
CA HIS A 218 -14.22 -16.92 8.88
C HIS A 218 -13.98 -15.54 8.24
N ARG A 219 -14.61 -14.48 8.76
CA ARG A 219 -14.45 -13.10 8.26
C ARG A 219 -13.11 -12.47 8.64
N GLN A 220 -12.44 -12.98 9.67
CA GLN A 220 -11.12 -12.51 10.07
C GLN A 220 -10.04 -13.07 9.14
N HIS A 221 -9.36 -12.18 8.41
CA HIS A 221 -8.32 -12.56 7.44
C HIS A 221 -6.91 -12.21 7.91
N HIS A 222 -6.76 -11.65 9.10
CA HIS A 222 -5.48 -11.41 9.75
C HIS A 222 -5.19 -12.50 10.78
N ALA A 223 -3.99 -13.08 10.71
CA ALA A 223 -3.59 -14.15 11.60
C ALA A 223 -3.51 -13.63 13.05
N GLY A 224 -4.30 -14.20 13.95
CA GLY A 224 -4.37 -13.76 15.35
C GLY A 224 -5.14 -12.46 15.58
N GLY A 225 -5.75 -11.85 14.56
CA GLY A 225 -6.31 -10.49 14.68
C GLY A 225 -7.39 -10.31 15.75
N ASN A 226 -8.23 -11.33 15.95
CA ASN A 226 -9.23 -11.29 17.03
C ASN A 226 -8.59 -11.27 18.43
N ASP A 227 -7.54 -12.06 18.62
CA ASP A 227 -6.83 -12.12 19.91
C ASP A 227 -6.00 -10.86 20.14
N GLU A 228 -5.33 -10.35 19.10
CA GLU A 228 -4.56 -9.11 19.13
C GLU A 228 -5.44 -7.90 19.50
N MET A 229 -6.64 -7.78 18.92
CA MET A 229 -7.60 -6.73 19.30
C MET A 229 -8.02 -6.82 20.77
N LEU A 230 -8.31 -8.04 21.27
CA LEU A 230 -8.67 -8.25 22.68
C LEU A 230 -7.51 -7.96 23.63
N GLN A 231 -6.29 -8.34 23.25
CA GLN A 231 -5.07 -8.05 24.02
C GLN A 231 -4.85 -6.55 24.13
N GLN A 232 -4.91 -5.80 23.03
CA GLN A 232 -4.77 -4.34 23.05
C GLN A 232 -5.87 -3.66 23.88
N ALA A 233 -7.13 -4.07 23.73
CA ALA A 233 -8.23 -3.53 24.54
C ALA A 233 -8.01 -3.80 26.04
N GLY A 234 -7.55 -5.00 26.39
CA GLY A 234 -7.31 -5.42 27.78
C GLY A 234 -6.19 -4.66 28.50
N LEU A 235 -5.35 -3.89 27.78
CA LEU A 235 -4.31 -3.05 28.40
C LEU A 235 -4.90 -1.85 29.14
N HIS A 236 -6.02 -1.28 28.64
CA HIS A 236 -6.58 -0.02 29.17
C HIS A 236 -8.08 -0.05 29.47
N PHE A 237 -8.78 -1.11 29.07
CA PHE A 237 -10.23 -1.26 29.27
C PHE A 237 -10.53 -2.54 30.06
N LYS A 238 -11.59 -2.50 30.88
CA LYS A 238 -12.04 -3.60 31.76
C LYS A 238 -13.40 -4.12 31.32
#